data_AF-A0A7S0ZR20-F1
#
_entry.id   AF-A0A7S0ZR20-F1
#
_cell.length_a   1.000
_cell.length_b   1.000
_cell.length_c   1.000
_cell.angle_alpha   90.00
_cell.angle_beta   90.00
_cell.angle_gamma   90.00
#
_symmetry.space_group_name_H-M   'P 1'
#
loop_
_entity.id
_entity.type
_entity.pdbx_description
1 polymer ?
#
loop_
_entity_poly.entity_id
_entity_poly.type
_entity_poly.pdbx_seq_one_letter_code
_entity_poly.pdbx_strand_id
1 'polypeptide(L)'
;AGFFRMIRVAKATDELFERYMSNEVKVLGKTVSICIGILWITHILTCCWYAIGFFGPSDTGGRWLETSAVLGTTVAEYNTLSAFYQYTTAFHWSIAQITLGAIDVNSSNTVERLFNIALLLFGLFFSSTL
;
A
#
# COMPACT_ATOMS: atom_id res chain seq x y z
N ALA A 1 16.94 -2.19 5.69
CA ALA A 1 17.67 -3.41 5.24
C ALA A 1 16.96 -4.18 4.10
N GLY A 2 15.62 -4.22 4.03
CA GLY A 2 14.88 -4.93 2.96
C GLY A 2 14.93 -4.27 1.57
N PHE A 3 14.86 -2.93 1.50
CA PHE A 3 14.88 -2.15 0.25
C PHE A 3 16.05 -2.48 -0.68
N PHE A 4 17.27 -2.47 -0.13
CA PHE A 4 18.47 -2.76 -0.91
C PHE A 4 18.61 -4.23 -1.31
N ARG A 5 17.93 -5.15 -0.62
CA ARG A 5 17.91 -6.58 -0.97
C ARG A 5 16.95 -6.83 -2.14
N MET A 6 15.78 -6.19 -2.10
CA MET A 6 14.80 -6.22 -3.18
C MET A 6 15.37 -5.71 -4.50
N ILE A 7 16.04 -4.55 -4.50
CA ILE A 7 16.68 -3.98 -5.71
C ILE A 7 17.77 -4.91 -6.23
N ARG A 8 18.55 -5.52 -5.33
CA ARG A 8 19.58 -6.49 -5.73
C ARG A 8 18.98 -7.75 -6.34
N VAL A 9 17.90 -8.28 -5.77
CA VAL A 9 17.19 -9.44 -6.30
C VAL A 9 16.59 -9.12 -7.66
N ALA A 10 15.94 -7.96 -7.84
CA ALA A 10 15.38 -7.54 -9.13
C ALA A 10 16.47 -7.42 -10.22
N LYS A 11 17.62 -6.83 -9.90
CA LYS A 11 18.76 -6.75 -10.84
C LYS A 11 19.37 -8.12 -11.14
N ALA A 12 19.53 -8.96 -10.11
CA ALA A 12 20.06 -10.31 -10.28
C ALA A 12 19.12 -11.20 -11.12
N THR A 13 17.80 -11.02 -10.98
CA THR A 13 16.84 -11.71 -11.84
C THR A 13 16.94 -11.21 -13.27
N ASP A 14 17.04 -9.90 -13.51
CA ASP A 14 17.17 -9.35 -14.87
C ASP A 14 18.42 -9.88 -15.59
N GLU A 15 19.58 -9.90 -14.92
CA GLU A 15 20.84 -10.43 -15.48
C GLU A 15 20.76 -11.93 -15.83
N LEU A 16 20.03 -12.72 -15.02
CA LEU A 16 19.81 -14.15 -15.27
C LEU A 16 18.81 -14.39 -16.42
N PHE A 17 17.73 -13.60 -16.47
CA PHE A 17 16.73 -13.68 -17.53
C PHE A 17 17.32 -13.31 -18.88
N GLU A 18 18.18 -12.29 -18.95
CA GLU A 18 18.83 -11.88 -20.19
C GLU A 18 19.72 -12.98 -20.78
N ARG A 19 20.39 -13.76 -19.93
CA ARG A 19 21.45 -14.68 -20.32
C ARG A 19 20.98 -16.06 -20.79
N TYR A 20 19.83 -16.56 -20.30
CA TYR A 20 19.42 -17.96 -20.52
C TYR A 20 18.02 -18.17 -21.12
N MET A 21 17.14 -17.16 -21.18
CA MET A 21 15.71 -17.39 -21.44
C MET A 21 15.25 -16.98 -22.85
N SER A 22 14.18 -17.62 -23.36
CA SER A 22 13.50 -17.20 -24.59
C SER A 22 12.80 -15.85 -24.39
N ASN A 23 12.53 -15.14 -25.49
CA ASN A 23 11.94 -13.80 -25.43
C ASN A 23 10.59 -13.77 -24.70
N GLU A 24 9.77 -14.82 -24.79
CA GLU A 24 8.48 -14.88 -24.09
C GLU A 24 8.68 -14.89 -22.57
N VAL A 25 9.63 -15.68 -22.08
CA VAL A 25 9.86 -15.81 -20.64
C VAL A 25 10.57 -14.57 -20.06
N LYS A 26 11.36 -13.86 -20.88
CA LYS A 26 11.93 -12.56 -20.47
C LYS A 26 10.83 -11.53 -20.19
N VAL A 27 9.82 -11.45 -21.07
CA VAL A 27 8.69 -10.52 -20.89
C VAL A 27 7.87 -10.90 -19.65
N LEU A 28 7.58 -12.19 -19.47
CA LEU A 28 6.87 -12.68 -18.28
C LEU A 28 7.64 -12.38 -16.99
N GLY A 29 8.94 -12.69 -16.96
CA GLY A 29 9.81 -12.45 -15.81
C GLY A 29 9.86 -10.97 -15.42
N LYS A 30 10.03 -10.07 -16.40
CA LYS A 30 10.00 -8.62 -16.18
C LYS A 30 8.66 -8.16 -15.60
N THR A 31 7.55 -8.68 -16.13
CA THR A 31 6.21 -8.36 -15.65
C THR A 31 6.03 -8.79 -14.19
N VAL A 32 6.43 -10.01 -13.84
CA VAL A 32 6.36 -10.53 -12.46
C VAL A 32 7.23 -9.71 -11.51
N SER A 33 8.45 -9.33 -11.91
CA SER A 33 9.35 -8.49 -11.11
C SER A 33 8.73 -7.11 -10.82
N ILE A 34 8.07 -6.50 -11.81
CA ILE A 34 7.34 -5.23 -11.61
C ILE A 34 6.19 -5.42 -10.61
N CYS A 35 5.39 -6.48 -10.75
CA CYS A 35 4.30 -6.78 -9.82
C CYS A 35 4.79 -6.96 -8.37
N ILE A 36 5.90 -7.68 -8.17
CA ILE A 36 6.51 -7.85 -6.84
C ILE A 36 7.00 -6.50 -6.29
N GLY A 37 7.59 -5.67 -7.14
CA GLY A 37 8.00 -4.31 -6.78
C GLY A 37 6.83 -3.46 -6.28
N ILE A 38 5.71 -3.48 -7.02
CA ILE A 38 4.47 -2.77 -6.64
C ILE A 38 3.94 -3.29 -5.30
N LEU A 39 3.79 -4.61 -5.14
CA LEU A 39 3.28 -5.21 -3.89
C LEU A 39 4.11 -4.81 -2.67
N TRP A 40 5.43 -4.73 -2.83
CA TRP A 40 6.32 -4.40 -1.75
C TRP A 40 6.31 -2.91 -1.39
N ILE A 41 6.20 -2.02 -2.38
CA ILE A 41 5.98 -0.58 -2.13
C ILE A 41 4.65 -0.41 -1.38
N THR A 42 3.58 -1.06 -1.84
CA THR A 42 2.27 -1.07 -1.17
C THR A 42 2.36 -1.55 0.27
N HIS A 43 3.14 -2.60 0.56
CA HIS A 43 3.37 -3.08 1.93
C HIS A 43 4.01 -2.02 2.83
N ILE A 44 5.00 -1.27 2.32
CA ILE A 44 5.63 -0.19 3.09
C ILE A 44 4.62 0.93 3.38
N LEU A 45 3.88 1.36 2.36
CA LEU A 45 2.88 2.41 2.51
C LEU A 45 1.77 1.99 3.48
N THR A 46 1.39 0.72 3.44
CA THR A 46 0.45 0.12 4.40
C THR A 46 1.00 0.16 5.82
N CYS A 47 2.25 -0.27 6.03
CA CYS A 47 2.88 -0.22 7.35
C CYS A 47 2.93 1.21 7.90
N CYS A 48 3.25 2.20 7.04
CA CYS A 48 3.21 3.61 7.42
C CYS A 48 1.81 4.07 7.80
N TRP A 49 0.80 3.78 6.98
CA TRP A 49 -0.60 4.13 7.25
C TRP A 49 -1.13 3.49 8.55
N TYR A 50 -0.81 2.22 8.75
CA TYR A 50 -1.16 1.47 9.94
C TYR A 50 -0.48 2.05 11.19
N ALA A 51 0.81 2.39 11.11
CA ALA A 51 1.55 3.02 12.20
C ALA A 51 1.02 4.42 12.55
N ILE A 52 0.63 5.23 11.55
CA ILE A 52 -0.01 6.53 11.77
C ILE A 52 -1.35 6.33 12.50
N GLY A 53 -2.13 5.31 12.13
CA GLY A 53 -3.39 4.99 12.79
C GLY A 53 -3.26 4.62 14.27
N PHE A 54 -2.13 4.07 14.71
CA PHE A 54 -1.91 3.72 16.13
C PHE A 54 -1.18 4.81 16.92
N PHE A 55 -0.15 5.39 16.33
CA PHE A 55 0.83 6.21 17.06
C PHE A 55 0.89 7.66 16.56
N GLY A 56 0.23 7.98 15.45
CA GLY A 56 0.22 9.31 14.88
C GLY A 56 -0.40 10.34 15.84
N PRO A 57 0.10 11.58 15.85
CA PRO A 57 -0.58 12.66 16.53
C PRO A 57 -1.94 12.90 15.86
N SER A 58 -2.95 13.21 16.67
CA SER A 58 -4.28 13.56 16.19
C SER A 58 -4.68 14.92 16.76
N ASP A 59 -4.92 15.88 15.87
CA ASP A 59 -5.41 17.21 16.21
C ASP A 59 -6.94 17.25 16.40
N THR A 60 -7.65 16.27 15.84
CA THR A 60 -9.11 16.12 15.98
C THR A 60 -9.50 15.24 17.16
N GLY A 61 -8.53 14.56 17.78
CA GLY A 61 -8.76 13.54 18.80
C GLY A 61 -9.13 12.16 18.23
N GLY A 62 -9.32 12.04 16.91
CA GLY A 62 -9.67 10.79 16.22
C GLY A 62 -8.59 10.31 15.23
N ARG A 63 -8.49 9.00 15.04
CA ARG A 63 -7.68 8.34 14.00
C ARG A 63 -8.56 7.44 13.13
N TRP A 64 -8.07 7.07 11.94
CA TRP A 64 -8.85 6.21 11.04
C TRP A 64 -9.23 4.87 11.67
N LEU A 65 -8.39 4.33 12.58
CA LEU A 65 -8.70 3.11 13.34
C LEU A 65 -9.88 3.26 14.32
N GLU A 66 -10.17 4.47 14.75
CA GLU A 66 -11.28 4.79 15.66
C GLU A 66 -12.56 5.11 14.87
N THR A 67 -12.52 5.04 13.53
CA THR A 67 -13.72 5.18 12.70
C THR A 67 -14.52 3.89 12.66
N SER A 68 -15.82 4.02 12.43
CA SER A 68 -16.74 2.89 12.38
C SER A 68 -16.75 2.23 11.00
N ALA A 69 -16.60 0.91 10.99
CA ALA A 69 -16.83 0.03 9.84
C ALA A 69 -18.25 -0.55 9.89
N VAL A 70 -18.94 -0.55 8.75
CA VAL A 70 -20.26 -1.20 8.59
C VAL A 70 -20.04 -2.65 8.16
N LEU A 71 -20.37 -3.61 9.04
CA LEU A 71 -20.17 -5.04 8.86
C LEU A 71 -21.52 -5.75 8.66
N GLY A 72 -22.16 -5.48 7.52
CA GLY A 72 -23.52 -5.95 7.26
C GLY A 72 -24.53 -5.19 8.10
N THR A 73 -25.10 -5.83 9.14
CA THR A 73 -26.09 -5.20 10.05
C THR A 73 -25.47 -4.61 11.31
N THR A 74 -24.18 -4.81 11.54
CA THR A 74 -23.47 -4.31 12.73
C THR A 74 -22.53 -3.17 12.36
N VAL A 75 -22.27 -2.28 13.32
CA VAL A 75 -21.31 -1.19 13.21
C VAL A 75 -20.29 -1.36 14.33
N ALA A 76 -19.02 -1.40 13.98
CA ALA A 76 -17.92 -1.58 14.93
C ALA A 76 -16.73 -0.70 14.53
N GLU A 77 -16.00 -0.16 15.50
CA GLU A 77 -14.77 0.58 15.21
C GLU A 77 -13.67 -0.36 14.70
N TYR A 78 -12.85 0.10 13.75
CA TYR A 78 -11.78 -0.72 13.18
C TYR A 78 -10.82 -1.26 14.25
N ASN A 79 -10.50 -0.47 15.28
CA ASN A 79 -9.63 -0.83 16.40
C ASN A 79 -10.13 -2.06 17.19
N THR A 80 -11.43 -2.36 17.18
CA THR A 80 -12.05 -3.51 17.86
C THR A 80 -12.02 -4.78 17.03
N LEU A 81 -11.74 -4.67 15.72
CA LEU A 81 -11.72 -5.79 14.79
C LEU A 81 -10.38 -6.53 14.84
N SER A 82 -10.34 -7.72 14.23
CA SER A 82 -9.11 -8.50 14.09
C SER A 82 -7.98 -7.66 13.47
N ALA A 83 -6.78 -7.73 14.05
CA ALA A 83 -5.60 -7.06 13.50
C ALA A 83 -5.32 -7.45 12.04
N PHE A 84 -5.64 -8.69 11.65
CA PHE A 84 -5.54 -9.12 10.26
C PHE A 84 -6.52 -8.34 9.36
N TYR A 85 -7.75 -8.14 9.81
CA TYR A 85 -8.74 -7.34 9.08
C TYR A 85 -8.33 -5.87 8.99
N GLN A 86 -7.85 -5.28 10.08
CA GLN A 86 -7.34 -3.91 10.11
C GLN A 86 -6.18 -3.73 9.11
N TYR A 87 -5.21 -4.65 9.14
CA TYR A 87 -4.04 -4.59 8.26
C TYR A 87 -4.42 -4.80 6.78
N THR A 88 -5.30 -5.75 6.49
CA THR A 88 -5.74 -6.02 5.11
C THR A 88 -6.57 -4.85 4.57
N THR A 89 -7.35 -4.19 5.42
CA THR A 89 -8.06 -2.95 5.09
C THR A 89 -7.09 -1.81 4.78
N ALA A 90 -6.06 -1.61 5.61
CA ALA A 90 -4.99 -0.64 5.36
C ALA A 90 -4.22 -0.93 4.06
N PHE A 91 -4.04 -2.22 3.74
CA PHE A 91 -3.41 -2.65 2.49
C PHE A 91 -4.27 -2.34 1.27
N HIS A 92 -5.57 -2.66 1.34
CA HIS A 92 -6.54 -2.31 0.31
C HIS A 92 -6.63 -0.79 0.11
N TRP A 93 -6.64 0.00 1.20
CA TRP A 93 -6.59 1.45 1.14
C TRP A 93 -5.33 1.96 0.43
N SER A 94 -4.16 1.39 0.72
CA SER A 94 -2.91 1.78 0.07
C SER A 94 -2.91 1.48 -1.43
N ILE A 95 -3.47 0.33 -1.84
CA ILE A 95 -3.68 0.02 -3.27
C ILE A 95 -4.59 1.08 -3.90
N ALA A 96 -5.73 1.35 -3.27
CA ALA A 96 -6.70 2.32 -3.78
C ALA A 96 -6.07 3.70 -3.99
N GLN A 97 -5.24 4.20 -3.07
CA GLN A 97 -4.59 5.51 -3.26
C GLN A 97 -3.58 5.50 -4.43
N ILE A 98 -2.85 4.40 -4.64
CA ILE A 98 -1.90 4.28 -5.75
C ILE A 98 -2.64 4.18 -7.10
N THR A 99 -3.78 3.48 -7.14
CA THR A 99 -4.56 3.26 -8.36
C THR A 99 -5.68 4.28 -8.57
N LEU A 100 -5.74 5.35 -7.75
CA LEU A 100 -6.82 6.35 -7.75
C LEU A 100 -8.22 5.75 -7.60
N GLY A 101 -8.33 4.64 -6.86
CA GLY A 101 -9.58 3.99 -6.47
C GLY A 101 -10.21 4.62 -5.22
N ALA A 102 -11.38 4.11 -4.85
CA ALA A 102 -12.12 4.55 -3.67
C ALA A 102 -12.36 3.38 -2.70
N ILE A 103 -12.35 3.69 -1.40
CA ILE A 103 -12.67 2.76 -0.31
C ILE A 103 -13.24 3.55 0.87
N ASP A 104 -14.04 2.90 1.70
CA ASP A 104 -14.66 3.45 2.91
C ASP A 104 -13.69 3.61 4.10
N VAL A 105 -12.49 4.13 3.85
CA VAL A 105 -11.51 4.49 4.88
C VAL A 105 -11.09 5.93 4.67
N ASN A 106 -11.41 6.78 5.64
CA ASN A 106 -11.21 8.22 5.56
C ASN A 106 -10.19 8.69 6.60
N SER A 107 -9.38 9.69 6.23
CA SER A 107 -8.52 10.40 7.17
C SER A 107 -9.37 11.13 8.21
N SER A 108 -9.06 10.94 9.49
CA SER A 108 -9.78 11.52 10.63
C SER A 108 -9.06 12.71 11.26
N ASN A 109 -7.78 12.91 10.92
CA ASN A 109 -6.95 14.03 11.40
C ASN A 109 -6.08 14.62 10.28
N THR A 110 -5.42 15.75 10.57
CA THR A 110 -4.62 16.48 9.57
C THR A 110 -3.42 15.67 9.08
N VAL A 111 -2.73 14.92 9.95
CA VAL A 111 -1.56 14.12 9.56
C VAL A 111 -1.94 13.00 8.60
N GLU A 112 -3.01 12.28 8.92
CA GLU A 112 -3.59 11.26 8.05
C GLU A 112 -4.01 11.85 6.70
N ARG A 113 -4.59 13.06 6.70
CA ARG A 113 -5.03 13.73 5.47
C ARG A 113 -3.85 14.13 4.59
N LEU A 114 -2.79 14.69 5.17
CA LEU A 114 -1.56 15.05 4.46
C LEU A 114 -0.88 13.82 3.86
N PHE A 115 -0.81 12.72 4.62
CA PHE A 115 -0.30 11.45 4.12
C PHE A 115 -1.13 10.93 2.94
N ASN A 116 -2.46 10.99 3.05
CA ASN A 116 -3.37 10.61 1.96
C ASN A 116 -3.15 11.45 0.69
N ILE A 117 -3.05 12.79 0.82
CA ILE A 117 -2.80 13.70 -0.32
C ILE A 117 -1.46 13.35 -1.00
N ALA A 118 -0.40 13.13 -0.22
CA ALA A 118 0.91 12.75 -0.75
C ALA A 118 0.83 11.43 -1.53
N LEU A 119 0.06 10.46 -1.03
CA LEU A 119 -0.11 9.15 -1.68
C LEU A 119 -0.93 9.23 -2.96
N LEU A 120 -1.99 10.04 -2.99
CA LEU A 120 -2.77 10.32 -4.19
C LEU A 120 -1.92 10.99 -5.29
N LEU A 121 -1.08 11.96 -4.92
CA LEU A 121 -0.13 12.57 -5.87
C LEU A 121 0.88 11.54 -6.38
N PHE A 122 1.40 10.68 -5.50
CA PHE A 122 2.28 9.58 -5.89
C PHE A 122 1.60 8.62 -6.86
N GLY A 123 0.35 8.22 -6.59
CA GLY A 123 -0.46 7.37 -7.49
C GLY A 123 -0.75 8.02 -8.84
N LEU A 124 -1.03 9.33 -8.85
CA LEU A 124 -1.19 10.10 -10.08
C LEU A 124 0.10 10.11 -10.93
N PHE A 125 1.27 10.35 -10.31
CA PHE A 125 2.53 10.29 -11.04
C PHE A 125 2.84 8.87 -11.53
N PHE A 126 2.60 7.87 -10.70
CA PHE A 126 2.81 6.47 -11.04
C PHE A 126 1.96 6.04 -12.24
N SER A 127 0.66 6.36 -12.23
CA SER A 127 -0.24 6.06 -13.34
C SER A 127 0.09 6.84 -14.63
N SER A 128 0.63 8.05 -14.52
CA SER A 128 1.02 8.85 -15.69
C SER A 128 2.34 8.42 -16.35
N THR A 129 3.18 7.66 -15.63
CA THR A 129 4.53 7.26 -16.10
C THR A 129 4.55 5.83 -16.66
N LEU A 130 3.49 5.06 -16.43
CA LEU A 130 3.31 3.67 -16.87
C LEU A 130 2.61 3.63 -18.23
#